data_AF-A0A328FBQ4-F1
#
_entry.id   AF-A0A328FBQ4-F1
#
_cell.length_a   1.000
_cell.length_b   1.000
_cell.length_c   1.000
_cell.angle_alpha   90.00
_cell.angle_beta   90.00
_cell.angle_gamma   90.00
#
_symmetry.space_group_name_H-M   'P 1'
#
loop_
_entity.id
_entity.type
_entity.pdbx_description
1 polymer ?
#
loop_
_entity_poly.entity_id
_entity_poly.type
_entity_poly.pdbx_seq_one_letter_code
_entity_poly.pdbx_strand_id
1 'polypeptide(L)'
;MSETSSKLTFDSIWGKQRRTMTADTDLELVLVDGARLPLSLWRKHFFFKGGLNLTLKTLTRGIFPAKANPKGTHPIVALNPVAGGIGFSVCPCSSSGYRHKTWVDKGTSLFYTGHIMEKTTYFVDHIRFNIPASEAVKLRFKGEIPVNAIQAID
;
A
#
# COMPACT_ATOMS: atom_id res chain seq x y z
N MET A 1 49.35 44.07 23.16
CA MET A 1 49.10 42.72 22.65
C MET A 1 47.80 42.24 23.29
N SER A 2 46.70 42.24 22.53
CA SER A 2 45.40 41.80 23.04
C SER A 2 44.96 40.62 22.19
N GLU A 3 44.95 39.44 22.80
CA GLU A 3 44.50 38.19 22.21
C GLU A 3 42.97 38.23 22.01
N THR A 4 42.54 38.19 20.75
CA THR A 4 41.15 38.00 20.36
C THR A 4 40.76 36.54 20.63
N SER A 5 40.02 36.32 21.72
CA SER A 5 39.35 35.05 21.99
C SER A 5 38.26 34.81 20.93
N SER A 6 38.50 33.87 20.02
CA SER A 6 37.50 33.43 19.05
C SER A 6 36.43 32.61 19.77
N LYS A 7 35.21 33.13 19.81
CA LYS A 7 34.05 32.40 20.33
C LYS A 7 33.77 31.21 19.42
N LEU A 8 34.02 30.01 19.91
CA LEU A 8 33.56 28.76 19.29
C LEU A 8 32.02 28.76 19.29
N THR A 9 31.43 28.81 18.10
CA THR A 9 29.97 28.68 17.93
C THR A 9 29.60 27.20 17.83
N PHE A 10 28.37 26.85 18.23
CA PHE A 10 27.86 25.48 18.18
C PHE A 10 28.05 24.83 16.78
N ASP A 11 27.87 25.62 15.72
CA ASP A 11 28.09 25.22 14.33
C ASP A 11 29.56 24.86 13.99
N SER A 12 30.54 25.41 14.71
CA SER A 12 31.96 25.10 14.50
C SER A 12 32.36 23.79 15.15
N ILE A 13 31.61 23.33 16.17
CA ILE A 13 31.89 22.10 16.90
C ILE A 13 31.15 20.92 16.27
N TRP A 14 29.89 21.12 15.83
CA TRP A 14 29.01 20.02 15.39
C TRP A 14 28.71 19.99 13.89
N GLY A 15 29.25 20.96 13.13
CA GLY A 15 28.98 21.11 11.71
C GLY A 15 27.53 21.51 11.42
N LYS A 16 27.29 22.08 10.24
CA LYS A 16 25.92 22.32 9.77
C LYS A 16 25.19 20.99 9.79
N GLN A 17 24.08 20.91 10.53
CA GLN A 17 23.17 19.77 10.52
C GLN A 17 22.84 19.49 9.05
N ARG A 18 23.45 18.44 8.48
CA ARG A 18 23.07 17.95 7.16
C ARG A 18 21.58 17.69 7.27
N ARG A 19 20.77 18.40 6.47
CA ARG A 19 19.35 18.11 6.33
C ARG A 19 19.25 16.61 6.11
N THR A 20 18.77 15.87 7.11
CA THR A 20 18.53 14.44 6.98
C THR A 20 17.57 14.32 5.81
N MET A 21 17.98 13.63 4.74
CA MET A 21 17.11 13.34 3.61
C MET A 21 15.89 12.62 4.17
N THR A 22 14.77 13.31 4.25
CA THR A 22 13.54 12.75 4.80
C THR A 22 12.99 11.73 3.82
N ALA A 23 12.44 10.63 4.33
CA ALA A 23 11.82 9.56 3.53
C ALA A 23 10.76 10.05 2.52
N ASP A 24 10.26 11.27 2.70
CA ASP A 24 9.36 11.97 1.77
C ASP A 24 10.00 12.23 0.38
N THR A 25 11.32 12.43 0.33
CA THR A 25 12.08 12.65 -0.91
C THR A 25 12.47 11.37 -1.64
N ASP A 26 12.36 10.21 -1.00
CA ASP A 26 12.83 8.91 -1.51
C ASP A 26 11.77 7.80 -1.32
N LEU A 27 10.49 8.15 -1.47
CA LEU A 27 9.41 7.16 -1.38
C LEU A 27 9.65 5.99 -2.35
N GLU A 28 10.21 6.26 -3.53
CA GLU A 28 10.51 5.24 -4.53
C GLU A 28 11.53 4.20 -4.03
N LEU A 29 12.44 4.56 -3.12
CA LEU A 29 13.41 3.62 -2.54
C LEU A 29 12.74 2.56 -1.64
N VAL A 30 11.57 2.85 -1.09
CA VAL A 30 10.84 1.93 -0.21
C VAL A 30 9.71 1.18 -0.91
N LEU A 31 9.29 1.63 -2.11
CA LEU A 31 8.26 1.01 -2.93
C LEU A 31 8.79 -0.17 -3.75
N VAL A 32 9.42 -1.13 -3.09
CA VAL A 32 9.99 -2.35 -3.70
C VAL A 32 9.02 -3.53 -3.68
N ASP A 33 9.17 -4.48 -4.61
CA ASP A 33 8.31 -5.68 -4.65
C ASP A 33 8.41 -6.48 -3.35
N GLY A 34 7.25 -6.79 -2.76
CA GLY A 34 7.15 -7.51 -1.49
C GLY A 34 7.39 -6.65 -0.25
N ALA A 35 7.55 -5.34 -0.37
CA ALA A 35 7.69 -4.46 0.78
C ALA A 35 6.47 -4.55 1.72
N ARG A 36 6.72 -4.45 3.02
CA ARG A 36 5.68 -4.26 4.04
C ARG A 36 5.60 -2.78 4.36
N LEU A 37 4.64 -2.09 3.75
CA LEU A 37 4.54 -0.64 3.84
C LEU A 37 3.71 -0.21 5.06
N PRO A 38 4.19 0.76 5.86
CA PRO A 38 3.34 1.41 6.86
C PRO A 38 2.21 2.19 6.16
N LEU A 39 1.06 2.31 6.82
CA LEU A 39 -0.14 2.96 6.26
C LEU A 39 0.09 4.39 5.78
N SER A 40 1.02 5.13 6.42
CA SER A 40 1.36 6.50 6.03
C SER A 40 1.91 6.61 4.60
N LEU A 41 2.44 5.52 4.04
CA LEU A 41 2.99 5.47 2.69
C LEU A 41 1.99 4.92 1.67
N TRP A 42 0.81 4.46 2.11
CA TRP A 42 -0.18 3.88 1.21
C TRP A 42 -0.81 4.96 0.34
N ARG A 43 -1.01 4.63 -0.94
CA ARG A 43 -1.72 5.46 -1.89
C ARG A 43 -2.88 4.69 -2.51
N LYS A 44 -3.78 5.42 -3.13
CA LYS A 44 -4.87 4.84 -3.93
C LYS A 44 -4.29 3.95 -5.02
N HIS A 45 -4.98 2.85 -5.32
CA HIS A 45 -4.59 1.83 -6.31
C HIS A 45 -3.31 1.04 -5.99
N PHE A 46 -2.77 1.17 -4.78
CA PHE A 46 -1.74 0.23 -4.34
C PHE A 46 -2.31 -1.19 -4.28
N PHE A 47 -1.62 -2.12 -4.92
CA PHE A 47 -1.98 -3.52 -4.98
C PHE A 47 -1.13 -4.32 -3.99
N PHE A 48 -1.81 -5.13 -3.19
CA PHE A 48 -1.17 -5.93 -2.15
C PHE A 48 -1.58 -7.40 -2.25
N LYS A 49 -0.64 -8.30 -1.97
CA LYS A 49 -0.90 -9.74 -1.73
C LYS A 49 -0.81 -10.05 -0.22
N GLY A 50 -1.40 -11.17 0.20
CA GLY A 50 -1.24 -11.71 1.56
C GLY A 50 -2.36 -11.39 2.55
N GLY A 51 -3.51 -10.90 2.10
CA GLY A 51 -4.68 -10.71 2.97
C GLY A 51 -5.27 -12.06 3.39
N LEU A 52 -5.05 -12.48 4.63
CA LEU A 52 -5.53 -13.77 5.13
C LEU A 52 -7.06 -13.86 5.10
N ASN A 53 -7.60 -14.98 4.59
CA ASN A 53 -9.05 -15.17 4.46
C ASN A 53 -9.80 -15.00 5.79
N LEU A 54 -9.24 -15.52 6.88
CA LEU A 54 -9.82 -15.37 8.22
C LEU A 54 -9.86 -13.90 8.65
N THR A 55 -8.76 -13.16 8.46
CA THR A 55 -8.70 -11.72 8.76
C THR A 55 -9.71 -10.96 7.91
N LEU A 56 -9.78 -11.22 6.60
CA LEU A 56 -10.72 -10.58 5.69
C LEU A 56 -12.17 -10.86 6.09
N LYS A 57 -12.50 -12.11 6.47
CA LYS A 57 -13.82 -12.47 6.98
C LYS A 57 -14.17 -11.65 8.23
N THR A 58 -13.26 -11.53 9.18
CA THR A 58 -13.47 -10.74 10.40
C THR A 58 -13.65 -9.25 10.09
N LEU A 59 -12.75 -8.65 9.31
CA LEU A 59 -12.79 -7.22 8.98
C LEU A 59 -14.03 -6.84 8.16
N THR A 60 -14.54 -7.77 7.35
CA THR A 60 -15.76 -7.59 6.55
C THR A 60 -17.03 -8.08 7.26
N ARG A 61 -16.95 -8.42 8.55
CA ARG A 61 -18.08 -8.90 9.36
C ARG A 61 -18.82 -10.09 8.72
N GLY A 62 -18.07 -10.97 8.04
CA GLY A 62 -18.60 -12.17 7.40
C GLY A 62 -19.07 -12.01 5.96
N ILE A 63 -19.06 -10.79 5.39
CA ILE A 63 -19.46 -10.56 3.99
C ILE A 63 -18.46 -11.22 3.03
N PHE A 64 -17.16 -11.13 3.33
CA PHE A 64 -16.16 -11.86 2.55
C PHE A 64 -16.32 -13.36 2.80
N PRO A 65 -16.62 -14.17 1.75
CA PRO A 65 -16.75 -15.59 1.91
C PRO A 65 -15.35 -16.13 2.16
N ALA A 66 -15.04 -16.52 3.41
CA ALA A 66 -13.85 -17.33 3.64
C ALA A 66 -14.01 -18.60 2.80
N LYS A 67 -13.34 -18.64 1.65
CA LYS A 67 -13.31 -19.82 0.76
C LYS A 67 -12.86 -21.05 1.56
N ALA A 68 -13.07 -22.24 0.98
CA ALA A 68 -12.81 -23.57 1.54
C ALA A 68 -11.47 -23.73 2.31
N ASN A 69 -10.45 -22.92 2.03
CA ASN A 69 -9.23 -22.82 2.83
C ASN A 69 -9.18 -21.52 3.67
N PRO A 70 -9.43 -21.58 4.99
CA PRO A 70 -9.36 -20.41 5.87
C PRO A 70 -7.93 -19.86 6.04
N LYS A 71 -6.90 -20.66 5.75
CA LYS A 71 -5.48 -20.23 5.74
C LYS A 71 -5.03 -19.65 4.40
N GLY A 72 -5.92 -19.64 3.40
CA GLY A 72 -5.65 -19.00 2.12
C GLY A 72 -5.47 -17.49 2.26
N THR A 73 -4.90 -16.88 1.22
CA THR A 73 -4.78 -15.42 1.13
C THR A 73 -5.50 -14.91 -0.12
N HIS A 74 -5.90 -13.65 -0.05
CA HIS A 74 -6.42 -12.89 -1.16
C HIS A 74 -5.61 -11.62 -1.37
N PRO A 75 -5.52 -11.15 -2.63
CA PRO A 75 -5.03 -9.80 -2.88
C PRO A 75 -6.07 -8.78 -2.42
N ILE A 76 -5.60 -7.57 -2.12
CA ILE A 76 -6.44 -6.42 -1.85
C ILE A 76 -5.92 -5.21 -2.63
N VAL A 77 -6.81 -4.25 -2.89
CA VAL A 77 -6.44 -2.96 -3.48
C VAL A 77 -6.82 -1.83 -2.53
N ALA A 78 -5.94 -0.84 -2.43
CA ALA A 78 -6.15 0.37 -1.67
C ALA A 78 -7.06 1.34 -2.43
N LEU A 79 -8.15 1.79 -1.81
CA LEU A 79 -9.13 2.68 -2.44
C LEU A 79 -8.93 4.13 -2.01
N ASN A 80 -9.14 4.46 -0.74
CA ASN A 80 -9.03 5.83 -0.24
C ASN A 80 -8.51 5.83 1.20
N PRO A 81 -7.75 6.86 1.62
CA PRO A 81 -7.41 7.03 3.02
C PRO A 81 -8.67 7.23 3.87
N VAL A 82 -8.68 6.67 5.08
CA VAL A 82 -9.74 6.93 6.07
C VAL A 82 -9.45 8.27 6.75
N ALA A 83 -10.50 9.04 7.02
CA ALA A 83 -10.39 10.33 7.71
C ALA A 83 -9.59 10.20 9.03
N GLY A 84 -8.74 11.18 9.30
CA GLY A 84 -7.85 11.17 10.46
C GLY A 84 -6.63 10.24 10.35
N GLY A 85 -6.38 9.63 9.18
CA GLY A 85 -5.16 8.84 8.94
C GLY A 85 -5.09 7.50 9.67
N ILE A 86 -6.20 7.07 10.29
CA ILE A 86 -6.26 5.86 11.14
C ILE A 86 -6.32 4.54 10.36
N GLY A 87 -6.44 4.59 9.04
CA GLY A 87 -6.67 3.42 8.21
C GLY A 87 -6.71 3.75 6.72
N PHE A 88 -6.85 2.71 5.92
CA PHE A 88 -7.15 2.83 4.49
C PHE A 88 -8.42 2.03 4.18
N SER A 89 -9.31 2.59 3.38
CA SER A 89 -10.42 1.86 2.80
C SER A 89 -9.87 0.98 1.67
N VAL A 90 -10.20 -0.30 1.71
CA VAL A 90 -9.71 -1.30 0.75
C VAL A 90 -10.87 -2.17 0.26
N CYS A 91 -10.68 -2.87 -0.84
CA CYS A 91 -11.53 -3.99 -1.22
C CYS A 91 -10.66 -5.23 -1.56
N PRO A 92 -11.19 -6.45 -1.34
CA PRO A 92 -10.50 -7.65 -1.75
C PRO A 92 -10.61 -7.80 -3.27
N CYS A 93 -9.69 -8.59 -3.83
CA CYS A 93 -9.67 -8.89 -5.25
C CYS A 93 -10.02 -10.36 -5.53
N SER A 94 -10.55 -10.62 -6.71
CA SER A 94 -10.87 -11.96 -7.20
C SER A 94 -10.29 -12.20 -8.59
N SER A 95 -10.01 -13.45 -8.93
CA SER A 95 -9.69 -13.86 -10.30
C SER A 95 -10.92 -14.39 -11.07
N SER A 96 -12.10 -14.40 -10.45
CA SER A 96 -13.36 -14.86 -11.06
C SER A 96 -14.24 -13.65 -11.40
N GLY A 97 -14.48 -13.40 -12.69
CA GLY A 97 -15.06 -12.12 -13.15
C GLY A 97 -16.57 -11.97 -13.15
N TYR A 98 -17.35 -13.04 -12.95
CA TYR A 98 -18.78 -13.11 -13.32
C TYR A 98 -19.70 -12.01 -12.75
N ARG A 99 -19.30 -11.27 -11.69
CA ARG A 99 -20.14 -10.25 -11.04
C ARG A 99 -19.43 -8.94 -10.70
N HIS A 100 -18.26 -8.69 -11.26
CA HIS A 100 -17.45 -7.54 -10.88
C HIS A 100 -17.43 -6.49 -11.99
N LYS A 101 -17.73 -5.24 -11.63
CA LYS A 101 -17.81 -4.12 -12.56
C LYS A 101 -16.45 -3.54 -12.91
N THR A 102 -15.45 -3.71 -12.05
CA THR A 102 -14.12 -3.10 -12.19
C THR A 102 -13.04 -4.17 -12.17
N TRP A 103 -12.08 -4.08 -13.09
CA TRP A 103 -11.00 -5.06 -13.20
C TRP A 103 -9.74 -4.47 -13.82
N VAL A 104 -8.66 -5.26 -13.75
CA VAL A 104 -7.37 -5.00 -14.38
C VAL A 104 -6.94 -6.27 -15.10
N ASP A 105 -6.51 -6.13 -16.35
CA ASP A 105 -6.15 -7.27 -17.18
C ASP A 105 -4.84 -7.94 -16.75
N LYS A 106 -4.77 -9.25 -17.03
CA LYS A 106 -3.52 -10.01 -17.01
C LYS A 106 -2.47 -9.30 -17.88
N GLY A 107 -1.22 -9.31 -17.43
CA GLY A 107 -0.11 -8.72 -18.16
C GLY A 107 0.11 -7.23 -17.86
N THR A 108 -0.78 -6.61 -17.08
CA THR A 108 -0.58 -5.22 -16.62
C THR A 108 0.69 -5.13 -15.78
N SER A 109 1.58 -4.21 -16.14
CA SER A 109 2.76 -3.86 -15.36
C SER A 109 2.41 -2.82 -14.31
N LEU A 110 2.72 -3.12 -13.05
CA LEU A 110 2.48 -2.21 -11.93
C LEU A 110 3.63 -1.20 -11.79
N PHE A 111 3.30 0.05 -11.46
CA PHE A 111 4.29 1.08 -11.20
C PHE A 111 5.14 0.76 -9.96
N TYR A 112 6.34 1.36 -9.92
CA TYR A 112 7.40 1.22 -8.92
C TYR A 112 8.12 -0.13 -8.89
N THR A 113 7.38 -1.24 -9.02
CA THR A 113 7.96 -2.58 -8.88
C THR A 113 8.20 -3.28 -10.22
N GLY A 114 7.53 -2.83 -11.29
CA GLY A 114 7.51 -3.55 -12.58
C GLY A 114 6.83 -4.92 -12.49
N HIS A 115 6.08 -5.19 -11.41
CA HIS A 115 5.40 -6.47 -11.23
C HIS A 115 4.34 -6.67 -12.31
N ILE A 116 4.41 -7.80 -13.00
CA ILE A 116 3.43 -8.16 -14.03
C ILE A 116 2.29 -8.95 -13.39
N MET A 117 1.05 -8.48 -13.56
CA MET A 117 -0.13 -9.18 -13.06
C MET A 117 -0.33 -10.51 -13.78
N GLU A 118 -0.16 -11.62 -13.05
CA GLU A 118 -0.25 -12.98 -13.59
C GLU A 118 -1.65 -13.36 -14.08
N LYS A 119 -2.69 -12.69 -13.59
CA LYS A 119 -4.11 -12.98 -13.86
C LYS A 119 -4.91 -11.69 -13.93
N THR A 120 -6.00 -11.72 -14.71
CA THR A 120 -7.02 -10.68 -14.66
C THR A 120 -7.59 -10.63 -13.25
N THR A 121 -7.58 -9.44 -12.67
CA THR A 121 -7.91 -9.22 -11.28
C THR A 121 -9.09 -8.27 -11.20
N TYR A 122 -10.18 -8.79 -10.65
CA TYR A 122 -11.44 -8.08 -10.48
C TYR A 122 -11.54 -7.50 -9.08
N PHE A 123 -12.00 -6.26 -8.99
CA PHE A 123 -12.18 -5.57 -7.72
C PHE A 123 -13.54 -5.97 -7.15
N VAL A 124 -13.56 -6.43 -5.91
CA VAL A 124 -14.80 -6.84 -5.23
C VAL A 124 -15.38 -5.63 -4.51
N ASP A 125 -15.76 -4.59 -5.28
CA ASP A 125 -16.07 -3.26 -4.77
C ASP A 125 -17.30 -3.16 -3.87
N HIS A 126 -18.16 -4.17 -3.87
CA HIS A 126 -19.28 -4.25 -2.92
C HIS A 126 -18.82 -4.69 -1.52
N ILE A 127 -17.59 -5.20 -1.37
CA ILE A 127 -16.97 -5.56 -0.10
C ILE A 127 -15.86 -4.55 0.20
N ARG A 128 -16.25 -3.38 0.72
CA ARG A 128 -15.30 -2.37 1.20
C ARG A 128 -15.19 -2.44 2.71
N PHE A 129 -13.97 -2.32 3.21
CA PHE A 129 -13.70 -2.29 4.64
C PHE A 129 -12.47 -1.44 4.92
N ASN A 130 -12.32 -1.01 6.18
CA ASN A 130 -11.15 -0.28 6.63
C ASN A 130 -10.12 -1.26 7.17
N ILE A 131 -8.90 -1.23 6.64
CA ILE A 131 -7.81 -2.02 7.17
C ILE A 131 -7.04 -1.23 8.25
N PRO A 132 -6.87 -1.79 9.46
CA PRO A 132 -6.08 -1.14 10.50
C PRO A 132 -4.58 -1.30 10.24
N ALA A 133 -3.77 -0.43 10.86
CA ALA A 133 -2.31 -0.43 10.72
C ALA A 133 -1.66 -1.78 11.03
N SER A 134 -2.16 -2.48 12.05
CA SER A 134 -1.65 -3.78 12.50
C SER A 134 -1.81 -4.89 11.45
N GLU A 135 -2.81 -4.80 10.59
CA GLU A 135 -3.02 -5.74 9.48
C GLU A 135 -2.33 -5.27 8.20
N ALA A 136 -2.28 -3.96 7.96
CA ALA A 136 -1.63 -3.36 6.79
C ALA A 136 -0.16 -3.79 6.65
N VAL A 137 0.61 -3.77 7.74
CA VAL A 137 2.04 -4.17 7.75
C VAL A 137 2.27 -5.65 7.42
N LYS A 138 1.24 -6.50 7.47
CA LYS A 138 1.37 -7.93 7.14
C LYS A 138 1.33 -8.19 5.64
N LEU A 139 0.76 -7.26 4.87
CA LEU A 139 0.60 -7.37 3.45
C LEU A 139 1.93 -7.20 2.70
N ARG A 140 1.93 -7.62 1.44
CA ARG A 140 3.07 -7.49 0.52
C ARG A 140 2.70 -6.56 -0.59
N PHE A 141 3.32 -5.40 -0.62
CA PHE A 141 3.19 -4.46 -1.73
C PHE A 141 3.66 -5.12 -3.01
N LYS A 142 2.88 -4.98 -4.07
CA LYS A 142 3.20 -5.50 -5.40
C LYS A 142 3.36 -4.39 -6.44
N GLY A 143 3.01 -3.15 -6.12
CA GLY A 143 3.07 -2.03 -7.04
C GLY A 143 1.79 -1.19 -7.01
N GLU A 144 1.79 -0.08 -7.72
CA GLU A 144 0.58 0.71 -7.96
C GLU A 144 -0.03 0.33 -9.31
N ILE A 145 -1.36 0.16 -9.34
CA ILE A 145 -2.08 -0.12 -10.58
C ILE A 145 -2.20 1.17 -11.39
N PRO A 146 -1.73 1.21 -12.64
CA PRO A 146 -1.93 2.36 -13.51
C PRO A 146 -3.42 2.66 -13.71
N VAL A 147 -3.82 3.92 -13.52
CA VAL A 147 -5.24 4.32 -13.60
C VAL A 147 -5.85 3.98 -14.96
N ASN A 148 -5.06 4.15 -16.03
CA ASN A 148 -5.47 3.82 -17.40
C ASN A 148 -5.61 2.31 -17.67
N ALA A 149 -5.10 1.45 -16.77
CA ALA A 149 -5.26 0.01 -16.86
C ALA A 149 -6.50 -0.50 -16.10
N ILE A 150 -7.17 0.35 -15.32
CA ILE A 150 -8.40 0.00 -14.61
C ILE A 150 -9.57 0.13 -15.57
N GLN A 151 -10.24 -0.99 -15.82
CA GLN A 151 -11.43 -1.09 -16.66
C GLN A 151 -12.68 -1.10 -15.78
N ALA A 152 -13.75 -0.47 -16.25
CA ALA A 152 -15.03 -0.44 -15.55
C ALA A 152 -16.20 -0.53 -16.54
N ILE A 153 -17.29 -1.18 -16.13
CA ILE A 153 -18.60 -1.15 -16.79
C ILE A 153 -19.56 -0.35 -15.90
N ASP A 154 -20.23 0.64 -16.48
CA ASP A 154 -21.24 1.47 -15.81
C ASP A 154 -22.45 0.65 -15.32
#